data_AF-V9H560-F1
#
_entry.id   AF-V9H560-F1
#
_cell.length_a   1.000
_cell.length_b   1.000
_cell.length_c   1.000
_cell.angle_alpha   90.00
_cell.angle_beta   90.00
_cell.angle_gamma   90.00
#
_symmetry.space_group_name_H-M   'P 1'
#
loop_
_entity.id
_entity.type
_entity.pdbx_description
1 polymer ?
#
loop_
_entity_poly.entity_id
_entity_poly.type
_entity_poly.pdbx_seq_one_letter_code
_entity_poly.pdbx_strand_id
1 'polypeptide(L)'
;MNYYENTEENLTLICSECKFYETKDCIKSKCNIGFALNAIKASNPNSIQIIADGQKLIPKNDTKLYNKNLIAKGIASVCKICKECNKGHDDNCTISLARKSLEHTYLSDDVDFPGSVLMYLFNVSKQDQDLADKIKSEYDSIVKQPKEEVVMDKSSVAKKHPILVDLKENQTYFWCTCGKSSNLPFCNGAHVGTNFSPLTFTSKKTEKAHLCACNHTKNAPFCDGSHLKLV
;
A
#
# COMPACT_ATOMS: atom_id res chain seq x y z
N MET A 1 1.02 9.21 -1.83
CA MET A 1 1.78 8.26 -2.69
C MET A 1 1.18 6.86 -2.55
N ASN A 2 0.96 6.13 -3.64
CA ASN A 2 0.39 4.77 -3.56
C ASN A 2 1.45 3.78 -3.02
N TYR A 3 1.07 2.83 -2.14
CA TYR A 3 2.00 1.84 -1.57
C TYR A 3 2.78 1.04 -2.63
N TYR A 4 2.16 0.84 -3.80
CA TYR A 4 2.77 0.18 -4.95
C TYR A 4 3.92 0.99 -5.55
N GLU A 5 3.73 2.30 -5.75
CA GLU A 5 4.75 3.22 -6.29
C GLU A 5 5.95 3.31 -5.34
N ASN A 6 5.69 3.52 -4.05
CA ASN A 6 6.76 3.54 -3.03
C ASN A 6 7.54 2.21 -2.99
N THR A 7 6.85 1.07 -3.18
CA THR A 7 7.53 -0.22 -3.27
C THR A 7 8.40 -0.32 -4.52
N GLU A 8 7.90 0.13 -5.67
CA GLU A 8 8.66 0.19 -6.92
C GLU A 8 9.92 1.05 -6.78
N GLU A 9 9.84 2.21 -6.14
CA GLU A 9 10.98 3.08 -5.85
C GLU A 9 12.00 2.41 -4.93
N ASN A 10 11.56 1.76 -3.86
CA ASN A 10 12.44 1.04 -2.95
C ASN A 10 13.19 -0.09 -3.66
N LEU A 11 12.51 -0.83 -4.56
CA LEU A 11 13.14 -1.88 -5.36
C LEU A 11 14.09 -1.33 -6.42
N THR A 12 13.76 -0.17 -6.99
CA THR A 12 14.63 0.53 -7.95
C THR A 12 15.89 1.05 -7.26
N LEU A 13 15.80 1.50 -6.01
CA LEU A 13 16.96 1.88 -5.21
C LEU A 13 17.91 0.69 -4.99
N ILE A 14 17.40 -0.51 -4.66
CA ILE A 14 18.24 -1.71 -4.59
C ILE A 14 18.88 -2.01 -5.95
N CYS A 15 18.11 -1.90 -7.03
CA CYS A 15 18.65 -2.10 -8.37
C CYS A 15 19.81 -1.14 -8.67
N SER A 16 19.74 0.12 -8.22
CA SER A 16 20.77 1.12 -8.48
C SER A 16 22.13 0.82 -7.82
N GLU A 17 22.18 -0.03 -6.78
CA GLU A 17 23.44 -0.52 -6.19
C GLU A 17 24.09 -1.65 -7.03
N CYS A 18 23.37 -2.22 -7.99
CA CYS A 18 23.90 -3.29 -8.83
C CYS A 18 24.80 -2.74 -9.94
N LYS A 19 26.02 -3.25 -10.07
CA LYS A 19 26.97 -2.88 -11.13
C LYS A 19 26.47 -3.10 -12.57
N PHE A 20 25.45 -3.93 -12.74
CA PHE A 20 24.83 -4.21 -14.04
C PHE A 20 23.59 -3.36 -14.28
N TYR A 21 23.18 -2.49 -13.36
CA TYR A 21 21.96 -1.70 -13.51
C TYR A 21 22.00 -0.84 -14.78
N GLU A 22 20.90 -0.87 -15.54
CA GLU A 22 20.74 -0.18 -16.83
C GLU A 22 21.80 -0.51 -17.91
N THR A 23 22.62 -1.55 -17.71
CA THR A 23 23.51 -2.06 -18.75
C THR A 23 22.83 -3.17 -19.54
N LYS A 24 23.44 -3.54 -20.68
CA LYS A 24 23.02 -4.69 -21.49
C LYS A 24 23.03 -6.03 -20.73
N ASP A 25 23.78 -6.11 -19.64
CA ASP A 25 23.93 -7.31 -18.80
C ASP A 25 22.87 -7.35 -17.67
N CYS A 26 22.00 -6.33 -17.57
CA CYS A 26 20.89 -6.28 -16.64
C CYS A 26 19.73 -7.20 -17.04
N ILE A 27 19.80 -8.48 -16.68
CA ILE A 27 18.72 -9.43 -16.98
C ILE A 27 17.78 -9.53 -15.77
N LYS A 28 16.76 -8.66 -15.71
CA LYS A 28 15.82 -8.56 -14.57
C LYS A 28 15.17 -9.89 -14.20
N SER A 29 14.80 -10.72 -15.18
CA SER A 29 14.18 -12.04 -14.95
C SER A 29 15.12 -13.08 -14.32
N LYS A 30 16.43 -12.81 -14.26
CA LYS A 30 17.44 -13.72 -13.69
C LYS A 30 17.96 -13.28 -12.32
N CYS A 31 17.41 -12.22 -11.73
CA CYS A 31 17.78 -11.79 -10.38
C CYS A 31 16.57 -11.48 -9.51
N ASN A 32 16.71 -11.68 -8.22
CA ASN A 32 15.62 -11.61 -7.25
C ASN A 32 14.98 -10.23 -7.17
N ILE A 33 15.78 -9.16 -7.31
CA ILE A 33 15.25 -7.79 -7.26
C ILE A 33 14.52 -7.44 -8.55
N GLY A 34 15.07 -7.83 -9.70
CA GLY A 34 14.43 -7.58 -11.00
C GLY A 34 13.12 -8.37 -11.17
N PHE A 35 13.09 -9.61 -10.67
CA PHE A 35 11.87 -10.41 -10.63
C PHE A 35 10.81 -9.78 -9.71
N ALA A 36 11.19 -9.41 -8.48
CA ALA A 36 10.29 -8.75 -7.54
C ALA A 36 9.72 -7.44 -8.11
N LEU A 37 10.58 -6.63 -8.75
CA LEU A 37 10.18 -5.39 -9.40
C LEU A 37 9.17 -5.63 -10.52
N ASN A 38 9.40 -6.63 -11.39
CA ASN A 38 8.46 -6.97 -12.45
C ASN A 38 7.12 -7.48 -11.89
N ALA A 39 7.15 -8.26 -10.82
CA ALA A 39 5.94 -8.75 -10.16
C ALA A 39 5.13 -7.58 -9.55
N ILE A 40 5.79 -6.61 -8.88
CA ILE A 40 5.14 -5.39 -8.39
C ILE A 40 4.56 -4.56 -9.53
N LYS A 41 5.30 -4.34 -10.63
CA LYS A 41 4.77 -3.60 -11.80
C LYS A 41 3.57 -4.29 -12.46
N ALA A 42 3.52 -5.61 -12.43
CA ALA A 42 2.39 -6.39 -12.95
C ALA A 42 1.18 -6.42 -11.99
N SER A 43 1.35 -6.01 -10.73
CA SER A 43 0.28 -6.02 -9.74
C SER A 43 -0.69 -4.84 -9.91
N ASN A 44 -1.94 -5.02 -9.48
CA ASN A 44 -2.99 -4.03 -9.64
C ASN A 44 -3.74 -3.80 -8.31
N PRO A 45 -3.87 -2.54 -7.83
CA PRO A 45 -4.65 -2.25 -6.62
C PRO A 45 -6.11 -2.71 -6.70
N ASN A 46 -6.70 -2.80 -7.90
CA ASN A 46 -8.10 -3.12 -8.15
C ASN A 46 -8.36 -4.61 -8.44
N SER A 47 -7.38 -5.38 -8.91
CA SER A 47 -7.53 -6.84 -9.16
C SER A 47 -6.32 -7.67 -8.70
N ILE A 48 -6.54 -8.88 -8.18
CA ILE A 48 -5.41 -9.81 -7.94
C ILE A 48 -4.93 -10.32 -9.29
N GLN A 49 -3.62 -10.29 -9.50
CA GLN A 49 -2.97 -10.93 -10.64
C GLN A 49 -2.25 -12.18 -10.12
N ILE A 50 -2.55 -13.33 -10.73
CA ILE A 50 -1.97 -14.63 -10.39
C ILE A 50 -1.18 -15.12 -11.59
N ILE A 51 0.04 -15.59 -11.36
CA ILE A 51 0.89 -16.18 -12.40
C ILE A 51 0.90 -17.69 -12.19
N ALA A 52 0.40 -18.46 -13.16
CA ALA A 52 0.45 -19.92 -13.10
C ALA A 52 1.89 -20.40 -12.89
N ASP A 53 2.10 -21.29 -11.91
CA ASP A 53 3.42 -21.79 -11.51
C ASP A 53 4.43 -20.68 -11.14
N GLY A 54 3.97 -19.49 -10.75
CA GLY A 54 4.82 -18.31 -10.54
C GLY A 54 5.98 -18.52 -9.58
N GLN A 55 5.81 -19.33 -8.53
CA GLN A 55 6.89 -19.64 -7.58
C GLN A 55 8.09 -20.35 -8.25
N LYS A 56 7.85 -21.15 -9.30
CA LYS A 56 8.92 -21.81 -10.05
C LYS A 56 9.77 -20.82 -10.87
N LEU A 57 9.25 -19.62 -11.12
CA LEU A 57 9.93 -18.57 -11.88
C LEU A 57 10.86 -17.72 -11.02
N ILE A 58 10.80 -17.84 -9.68
CA ILE A 58 11.65 -17.07 -8.77
C ILE A 58 13.13 -17.49 -8.98
N PRO A 59 14.06 -16.53 -9.20
CA PRO A 59 15.47 -16.85 -9.43
C PRO A 59 16.16 -17.54 -8.23
N LYS A 60 16.49 -18.82 -8.39
CA LYS A 60 17.21 -19.60 -7.34
C LYS A 60 18.74 -19.45 -7.38
N ASN A 61 19.29 -19.03 -8.52
CA ASN A 61 20.73 -18.96 -8.76
C ASN A 61 21.27 -17.51 -8.72
N ASP A 62 20.53 -16.59 -8.11
CA ASP A 62 20.99 -15.22 -7.94
C ASP A 62 21.96 -15.15 -6.75
N THR A 63 23.25 -15.11 -7.05
CA THR A 63 24.34 -15.12 -6.05
C THR A 63 24.78 -13.71 -5.64
N LYS A 64 24.09 -12.67 -6.10
CA LYS A 64 24.43 -11.29 -5.75
C LYS A 64 24.14 -11.04 -4.27
N LEU A 65 25.05 -10.34 -3.61
CA LEU A 65 24.84 -9.82 -2.27
C LEU A 65 24.14 -8.46 -2.37
N TYR A 66 23.01 -8.32 -1.70
CA TYR A 66 22.23 -7.09 -1.64
C TYR A 66 22.42 -6.39 -0.31
N ASN A 67 22.09 -5.10 -0.24
CA ASN A 67 22.08 -4.38 1.03
C ASN A 67 20.88 -4.84 1.90
N LYS A 68 21.17 -5.47 3.04
CA LYS A 68 20.14 -6.03 3.93
C LYS A 68 19.10 -4.99 4.37
N ASN A 69 19.51 -3.75 4.63
CA ASN A 69 18.58 -2.70 5.04
C ASN A 69 17.60 -2.36 3.91
N LEU A 70 18.08 -2.31 2.67
CA LEU A 70 17.20 -2.06 1.53
C LEU A 70 16.29 -3.26 1.23
N ILE A 71 16.78 -4.50 1.38
CA ILE A 71 15.93 -5.70 1.31
C ILE A 71 14.82 -5.64 2.36
N ALA A 72 15.18 -5.35 3.62
CA ALA A 72 14.22 -5.25 4.72
C ALA A 72 13.16 -4.18 4.43
N LYS A 73 13.57 -3.01 3.91
CA LYS A 73 12.67 -1.93 3.49
C LYS A 73 11.74 -2.37 2.35
N GLY A 74 12.26 -3.09 1.37
CA GLY A 74 11.50 -3.69 0.27
C GLY A 74 10.44 -4.65 0.78
N ILE A 75 10.83 -5.63 1.60
CA ILE A 75 9.92 -6.61 2.22
C ILE A 75 8.85 -5.90 3.05
N ALA A 76 9.23 -4.94 3.90
CA ALA A 76 8.28 -4.18 4.71
C ALA A 76 7.23 -3.45 3.86
N SER A 77 7.65 -2.85 2.74
CA SER A 77 6.77 -2.18 1.78
C SER A 77 5.79 -3.17 1.12
N VAL A 78 6.27 -4.35 0.73
CA VAL A 78 5.42 -5.42 0.19
C VAL A 78 4.44 -5.96 1.24
N CYS A 79 4.89 -6.17 2.50
CA CYS A 79 4.01 -6.55 3.60
C CYS A 79 2.90 -5.52 3.84
N LYS A 80 3.19 -4.23 3.66
CA LYS A 80 2.17 -3.17 3.75
C LYS A 80 1.13 -3.33 2.65
N ILE A 81 1.54 -3.62 1.41
CA ILE A 81 0.61 -3.92 0.31
C ILE A 81 -0.24 -5.16 0.64
N CYS A 82 0.38 -6.27 1.06
CA CYS A 82 -0.35 -7.48 1.44
C CYS A 82 -1.38 -7.21 2.54
N LYS A 83 -1.05 -6.37 3.53
CA LYS A 83 -1.95 -6.05 4.64
C LYS A 83 -3.15 -5.22 4.21
N GLU A 84 -2.97 -4.33 3.24
CA GLU A 84 -4.06 -3.52 2.67
C GLU A 84 -4.84 -4.27 1.58
N CYS A 85 -4.26 -5.35 1.04
CA CYS A 85 -4.91 -6.24 0.08
C CYS A 85 -6.06 -6.99 0.77
N ASN A 86 -7.27 -6.49 0.61
CA ASN A 86 -8.49 -7.12 1.15
C ASN A 86 -9.04 -8.22 0.23
N LYS A 87 -8.16 -8.93 -0.48
CA LYS A 87 -8.52 -9.90 -1.50
C LYS A 87 -7.95 -11.28 -1.11
N GLY A 88 -8.52 -12.35 -1.64
CA GLY A 88 -8.10 -13.73 -1.30
C GLY A 88 -6.59 -13.95 -1.45
N HIS A 89 -6.01 -14.70 -0.51
CA HIS A 89 -4.57 -14.97 -0.50
C HIS A 89 -4.23 -16.14 -1.45
N ASP A 90 -3.23 -15.93 -2.31
CA ASP A 90 -2.67 -16.95 -3.19
C ASP A 90 -1.15 -16.77 -3.24
N ASP A 91 -0.39 -17.86 -3.09
CA ASP A 91 1.08 -17.83 -3.07
C ASP A 91 1.69 -17.47 -4.43
N ASN A 92 0.93 -17.64 -5.51
CA ASN A 92 1.31 -17.26 -6.87
C ASN A 92 0.74 -15.90 -7.28
N CYS A 93 0.11 -15.15 -6.37
CA CYS A 93 -0.21 -13.76 -6.67
C CYS A 93 1.07 -12.93 -6.80
N THR A 94 1.05 -11.91 -7.67
CA THR A 94 2.23 -11.11 -7.98
C THR A 94 2.86 -10.43 -6.75
N ILE A 95 2.08 -10.08 -5.74
CA ILE A 95 2.57 -9.47 -4.49
C ILE A 95 3.30 -10.52 -3.64
N SER A 96 2.74 -11.73 -3.50
CA SER A 96 3.39 -12.86 -2.80
C SER A 96 4.68 -13.30 -3.49
N LEU A 97 4.68 -13.34 -4.83
CA LEU A 97 5.87 -13.64 -5.62
C LEU A 97 6.96 -12.59 -5.43
N ALA A 98 6.61 -11.29 -5.37
CA ALA A 98 7.56 -10.24 -5.07
C ALA A 98 8.18 -10.42 -3.67
N ARG A 99 7.35 -10.68 -2.64
CA ARG A 99 7.83 -10.92 -1.27
C ARG A 99 8.78 -12.13 -1.21
N LYS A 100 8.36 -13.28 -1.74
CA LYS A 100 9.17 -14.51 -1.76
C LYS A 100 10.51 -14.30 -2.48
N SER A 101 10.49 -13.62 -3.62
CA SER A 101 11.71 -13.30 -4.36
C SER A 101 12.69 -12.46 -3.54
N LEU A 102 12.21 -11.51 -2.72
CA LEU A 102 13.07 -10.76 -1.80
C LEU A 102 13.56 -11.61 -0.63
N GLU A 103 12.74 -12.52 -0.10
CA GLU A 103 13.12 -13.44 0.97
C GLU A 103 14.30 -14.33 0.57
N HIS A 104 14.29 -14.88 -0.65
CA HIS A 104 15.38 -15.71 -1.20
C HIS A 104 16.74 -15.00 -1.31
N THR A 105 16.82 -13.69 -1.04
CA THR A 105 18.11 -12.99 -0.96
C THR A 105 18.88 -13.28 0.34
N TYR A 106 18.18 -13.67 1.40
CA TYR A 106 18.78 -13.92 2.73
C TYR A 106 18.27 -15.19 3.41
N LEU A 107 17.12 -15.71 3.02
CA LEU A 107 16.46 -16.85 3.65
C LEU A 107 16.62 -18.09 2.78
N SER A 108 16.95 -19.22 3.41
CA SER A 108 17.22 -20.48 2.71
C SER A 108 15.93 -21.27 2.47
N ASP A 109 15.00 -21.18 3.42
CA ASP A 109 13.70 -21.86 3.37
C ASP A 109 12.56 -20.87 3.13
N ASP A 110 11.49 -21.36 2.51
CA ASP A 110 10.26 -20.59 2.30
C ASP A 110 9.65 -20.12 3.63
N VAL A 111 9.20 -18.86 3.65
CA VAL A 111 8.55 -18.26 4.82
C VAL A 111 7.04 -18.16 4.62
N ASP A 112 6.31 -18.82 5.52
CA ASP A 112 4.84 -18.73 5.57
C ASP A 112 4.37 -17.32 6.00
N PHE A 113 3.35 -16.82 5.29
CA PHE A 113 2.69 -15.55 5.57
C PHE A 113 1.19 -15.76 5.76
N PRO A 114 0.73 -15.96 7.00
CA PRO A 114 -0.68 -16.23 7.29
C PRO A 114 -1.56 -14.96 7.32
N GLY A 115 -1.15 -13.88 6.63
CA GLY A 115 -1.87 -12.59 6.64
C GLY A 115 -1.59 -11.69 7.87
N SER A 116 -0.74 -12.14 8.79
CA SER A 116 -0.29 -11.39 9.95
C SER A 116 1.19 -11.04 9.82
N VAL A 117 1.50 -9.74 9.75
CA VAL A 117 2.89 -9.27 9.68
C VAL A 117 3.67 -9.65 10.93
N LEU A 118 3.03 -9.68 12.11
CA LEU A 118 3.68 -10.15 13.34
C LEU A 118 4.07 -11.63 13.26
N MET A 119 3.15 -12.48 12.77
CA MET A 119 3.43 -13.92 12.62
C MET A 119 4.46 -14.18 11.53
N TYR A 120 4.41 -13.40 10.46
CA TYR A 120 5.42 -13.41 9.42
C TYR A 120 6.81 -13.08 9.96
N LEU A 121 6.94 -12.00 10.74
CA LEU A 121 8.21 -11.61 11.36
C LEU A 121 8.75 -12.71 12.29
N PHE A 122 7.88 -13.36 13.05
CA PHE A 122 8.25 -14.53 13.87
C PHE A 122 8.75 -15.71 13.00
N ASN A 123 8.17 -15.92 11.82
CA ASN A 123 8.65 -16.96 10.91
C ASN A 123 9.98 -16.59 10.25
N VAL A 124 10.19 -15.32 9.88
CA VAL A 124 11.49 -14.82 9.39
C VAL A 124 12.57 -14.98 10.46
N SER A 125 12.25 -14.64 11.71
CA SER A 125 13.22 -14.64 12.82
C SER A 125 13.74 -16.02 13.18
N LYS A 126 13.05 -17.10 12.77
CA LYS A 126 13.54 -18.49 12.89
C LYS A 126 14.77 -18.76 12.02
N GLN A 127 14.95 -18.00 10.93
CA GLN A 127 16.08 -18.12 10.01
C GLN A 127 17.06 -16.96 10.15
N ASP A 128 16.57 -15.72 10.27
CA ASP A 128 17.40 -14.52 10.41
C ASP A 128 16.71 -13.46 11.29
N GLN A 129 17.10 -13.42 12.58
CA GLN A 129 16.58 -12.46 13.56
C GLN A 129 16.91 -11.00 13.18
N ASP A 130 18.11 -10.74 12.67
CA ASP A 130 18.55 -9.39 12.29
C ASP A 130 17.74 -8.85 11.11
N LEU A 131 17.42 -9.69 10.12
CA LEU A 131 16.52 -9.33 9.03
C LEU A 131 15.10 -9.07 9.55
N ALA A 132 14.57 -9.91 10.44
CA ALA A 132 13.25 -9.71 11.03
C ALA A 132 13.14 -8.37 11.77
N ASP A 133 14.15 -8.01 12.57
CA ASP A 133 14.17 -6.75 13.32
C ASP A 133 14.24 -5.53 12.38
N LYS A 134 15.02 -5.61 11.30
CA LYS A 134 15.08 -4.57 10.27
C LYS A 134 13.74 -4.41 9.55
N ILE A 135 13.11 -5.52 9.12
CA ILE A 135 11.79 -5.48 8.48
C ILE A 135 10.77 -4.85 9.43
N LYS A 136 10.79 -5.23 10.71
CA LYS A 136 9.90 -4.68 11.73
C LYS A 136 10.09 -3.17 11.88
N SER A 137 11.33 -2.69 11.97
CA SER A 137 11.63 -1.26 12.08
C SER A 137 11.11 -0.45 10.90
N GLU A 138 11.34 -0.96 9.68
CA GLU A 138 10.84 -0.32 8.44
C GLU A 138 9.31 -0.35 8.37
N TYR A 139 8.69 -1.49 8.70
CA TYR A 139 7.24 -1.64 8.70
C TYR A 139 6.57 -0.72 9.72
N ASP A 140 7.10 -0.67 10.95
CA ASP A 140 6.62 0.23 12.00
C ASP A 140 6.73 1.68 11.54
N SER A 141 7.81 2.05 10.83
CA SER A 141 7.98 3.39 10.27
C SER A 141 6.92 3.70 9.21
N ILE A 142 6.63 2.77 8.30
CA ILE A 142 5.57 2.90 7.28
C ILE A 142 4.19 3.04 7.92
N VAL A 143 3.90 2.30 8.99
CA VAL A 143 2.60 2.34 9.66
C VAL A 143 2.43 3.57 10.56
N LYS A 144 3.53 4.07 11.14
CA LYS A 144 3.54 5.29 11.97
C LYS A 144 3.56 6.58 11.16
N GLN A 145 3.94 6.53 9.88
CA GLN A 145 3.79 7.69 9.00
C GLN A 145 2.32 8.15 9.02
N PRO A 146 2.04 9.43 9.28
CA PRO A 146 0.69 9.95 9.17
C PRO A 146 0.21 9.68 7.74
N LYS A 147 -0.97 9.04 7.59
CA LYS A 147 -1.68 9.04 6.31
C LYS A 147 -1.73 10.50 5.84
N GLU A 148 -1.32 10.79 4.61
CA GLU A 148 -1.34 12.14 4.02
C GLU A 148 -2.56 12.90 4.54
N GLU A 149 -2.31 13.96 5.30
CA GLU A 149 -3.40 14.67 5.96
C GLU A 149 -4.29 15.23 4.86
N VAL A 150 -5.54 14.79 4.85
CA VAL A 150 -6.50 15.23 3.83
C VAL A 150 -6.69 16.73 4.04
N VAL A 151 -6.11 17.52 3.14
CA VAL A 151 -6.25 18.98 3.17
C VAL A 151 -7.70 19.29 2.88
N MET A 152 -8.40 19.74 3.90
CA MET A 152 -9.81 20.11 3.86
C MET A 152 -9.94 21.61 4.10
N ASP A 153 -10.96 22.20 3.51
CA ASP A 153 -11.33 23.57 3.85
C ASP A 153 -11.99 23.57 5.23
N LYS A 154 -11.20 23.88 6.25
CA LYS A 154 -11.65 24.07 7.64
C LYS A 154 -12.07 25.52 7.91
N SER A 155 -11.94 26.43 6.94
CA SER A 155 -12.29 27.85 7.13
C SER A 155 -13.80 28.09 7.17
N SER A 156 -14.59 27.16 6.60
CA SER A 156 -16.04 27.24 6.58
C SER A 156 -16.68 25.88 6.85
N VAL A 157 -17.82 25.88 7.55
CA VAL A 157 -18.59 24.67 7.83
C VAL A 157 -19.56 24.44 6.68
N ALA A 158 -19.26 23.48 5.81
CA ALA A 158 -20.10 23.20 4.64
C ALA A 158 -21.51 22.71 5.03
N LYS A 159 -21.62 21.75 5.97
CA LYS A 159 -22.88 21.30 6.58
C LYS A 159 -22.65 20.84 8.03
N LYS A 160 -23.56 21.22 8.94
CA LYS A 160 -23.43 20.94 10.39
C LYS A 160 -23.73 19.49 10.80
N HIS A 161 -24.24 18.65 9.89
CA HIS A 161 -24.57 17.26 10.17
C HIS A 161 -23.99 16.30 9.13
N PRO A 162 -23.61 15.07 9.54
CA PRO A 162 -23.16 14.05 8.62
C PRO A 162 -24.30 13.60 7.70
N ILE A 163 -23.92 13.03 6.55
CA ILE A 163 -24.88 12.53 5.57
C ILE A 163 -24.79 11.01 5.54
N LEU A 164 -25.93 10.36 5.76
CA LEU A 164 -26.06 8.91 5.61
C LEU A 164 -26.09 8.57 4.11
N VAL A 165 -25.20 7.68 3.68
CA VAL A 165 -25.10 7.23 2.29
C VAL A 165 -25.09 5.71 2.23
N ASP A 166 -25.60 5.15 1.13
CA ASP A 166 -25.45 3.74 0.79
C ASP A 166 -24.16 3.55 0.00
N LEU A 167 -23.17 2.91 0.62
CA LEU A 167 -21.92 2.52 -0.02
C LEU A 167 -22.06 1.13 -0.62
N LYS A 168 -21.51 0.92 -1.81
CA LYS A 168 -21.44 -0.38 -2.49
C LYS A 168 -20.02 -0.93 -2.41
N GLU A 169 -19.88 -2.21 -2.11
CA GLU A 169 -18.59 -2.90 -2.10
C GLU A 169 -17.84 -2.69 -3.42
N ASN A 170 -16.53 -2.44 -3.34
CA ASN A 170 -15.63 -2.19 -4.46
C ASN A 170 -16.00 -0.97 -5.34
N GLN A 171 -16.97 -0.14 -4.92
CA GLN A 171 -17.27 1.13 -5.59
C GLN A 171 -16.34 2.22 -5.06
N THR A 172 -15.73 2.96 -5.99
CA THR A 172 -14.92 4.14 -5.68
C THR A 172 -15.79 5.39 -5.65
N TYR A 173 -15.55 6.23 -4.65
CA TYR A 173 -16.24 7.49 -4.41
C TYR A 173 -15.22 8.63 -4.27
N PHE A 174 -15.66 9.84 -4.65
CA PHE A 174 -14.87 11.06 -4.52
C PHE A 174 -15.51 11.93 -3.44
N TRP A 175 -14.95 11.94 -2.24
CA TRP A 175 -15.43 12.73 -1.12
C TRP A 175 -14.97 14.20 -1.24
N CYS A 176 -15.89 15.13 -0.99
CA CYS A 176 -15.61 16.56 -1.09
C CYS A 176 -14.76 17.04 0.10
N THR A 177 -13.59 17.62 -0.20
CA THR A 177 -12.69 18.22 0.80
C THR A 177 -12.77 19.74 0.83
N CYS A 178 -13.27 20.37 -0.24
CA CYS A 178 -13.33 21.83 -0.38
C CYS A 178 -14.58 22.47 0.24
N GLY A 179 -15.62 21.69 0.53
CA GLY A 179 -16.87 22.19 1.14
C GLY A 179 -17.81 22.94 0.20
N LYS A 180 -17.39 23.23 -1.04
CA LYS A 180 -18.16 24.00 -2.04
C LYS A 180 -19.11 23.16 -2.88
N SER A 181 -19.16 21.84 -2.67
CA SER A 181 -19.99 20.97 -3.49
C SER A 181 -21.48 21.19 -3.22
N SER A 182 -22.29 21.23 -4.28
CA SER A 182 -23.74 21.14 -4.14
C SER A 182 -24.23 19.70 -3.95
N ASN A 183 -23.35 18.71 -4.12
CA ASN A 183 -23.64 17.28 -4.00
C ASN A 183 -22.94 16.64 -2.78
N LEU A 184 -22.83 17.38 -1.67
CA LEU A 184 -22.24 16.83 -0.44
C LEU A 184 -22.92 15.51 -0.05
N PRO A 185 -22.17 14.50 0.41
CA PRO A 185 -20.76 14.57 0.82
C PRO A 185 -19.77 14.36 -0.33
N PHE A 186 -20.24 14.17 -1.57
CA PHE A 186 -19.41 13.85 -2.72
C PHE A 186 -18.97 15.10 -3.49
N CYS A 187 -17.90 14.95 -4.25
CA CYS A 187 -17.39 15.99 -5.13
C CYS A 187 -18.26 16.13 -6.37
N ASN A 188 -18.48 17.38 -6.81
CA ASN A 188 -19.16 17.74 -8.07
C ASN A 188 -18.29 18.61 -8.99
N GLY A 189 -16.98 18.74 -8.69
CA GLY A 189 -16.07 19.61 -9.46
C GLY A 189 -15.94 21.06 -8.95
N ALA A 190 -16.72 21.51 -7.97
CA ALA A 190 -16.65 22.89 -7.44
C ALA A 190 -15.30 23.28 -6.77
N HIS A 191 -14.35 22.35 -6.67
CA HIS A 191 -12.99 22.59 -6.18
C HIS A 191 -12.05 23.16 -7.24
N VAL A 192 -12.40 23.10 -8.53
CA VAL A 192 -11.56 23.64 -9.61
C VAL A 192 -11.24 25.12 -9.35
N GLY A 193 -9.97 25.48 -9.42
CA GLY A 193 -9.48 26.82 -9.08
C GLY A 193 -9.16 27.03 -7.59
N THR A 194 -9.19 25.97 -6.76
CA THR A 194 -8.74 25.98 -5.37
C THR A 194 -7.56 25.04 -5.16
N ASN A 195 -6.89 25.13 -4.01
CA ASN A 195 -5.82 24.19 -3.62
C ASN A 195 -6.34 22.85 -3.08
N PHE A 196 -7.66 22.60 -3.15
CA PHE A 196 -8.27 21.39 -2.63
C PHE A 196 -8.50 20.37 -3.74
N SER A 197 -8.27 19.10 -3.44
CA SER A 197 -8.61 17.97 -4.31
C SER A 197 -9.48 16.97 -3.55
N PRO A 198 -10.46 16.33 -4.22
CA PRO A 198 -11.35 15.39 -3.55
C PRO A 198 -10.58 14.17 -3.04
N LEU A 199 -10.97 13.67 -1.88
CA LEU A 199 -10.43 12.42 -1.34
C LEU A 199 -11.10 11.25 -2.06
N THR A 200 -10.30 10.45 -2.76
CA THR A 200 -10.79 9.22 -3.38
C THR A 200 -10.75 8.08 -2.37
N PHE A 201 -11.84 7.33 -2.22
CA PHE A 201 -11.87 6.13 -1.39
C PHE A 201 -12.75 5.04 -2.02
N THR A 202 -12.42 3.78 -1.76
CA THR A 202 -13.19 2.61 -2.23
C THR A 202 -13.85 1.93 -1.03
N SER A 203 -15.15 1.66 -1.11
CA SER A 203 -15.84 0.96 -0.02
C SER A 203 -15.44 -0.51 0.03
N LYS A 204 -15.14 -1.01 1.22
CA LYS A 204 -14.75 -2.41 1.44
C LYS A 204 -15.94 -3.37 1.56
N LYS A 205 -17.15 -2.85 1.76
CA LYS A 205 -18.39 -3.64 1.87
C LYS A 205 -19.60 -2.81 1.50
N THR A 206 -20.71 -3.47 1.18
CA THR A 206 -21.99 -2.81 0.94
C THR A 206 -22.64 -2.48 2.28
N GLU A 207 -22.73 -1.20 2.62
CA GLU A 207 -23.25 -0.75 3.92
C GLU A 207 -23.79 0.68 3.87
N LYS A 208 -24.58 1.02 4.90
CA LYS A 208 -24.92 2.41 5.21
C LYS A 208 -23.82 3.03 6.06
N ALA A 209 -23.31 4.19 5.65
CA ALA A 209 -22.27 4.90 6.37
C ALA A 209 -22.59 6.38 6.54
N HIS A 210 -22.17 6.97 7.66
CA HIS A 210 -22.24 8.41 7.88
C HIS A 210 -20.95 9.07 7.39
N LEU A 211 -21.02 9.78 6.27
CA LEU A 211 -19.90 10.57 5.79
C LEU A 211 -19.93 11.99 6.38
N CYS A 212 -18.73 12.51 6.61
CA CYS A 212 -18.56 13.88 7.05
C CYS A 212 -19.03 14.85 5.97
N ALA A 213 -19.75 15.89 6.37
CA ALA A 213 -20.11 17.02 5.50
C ALA A 213 -19.70 18.37 6.12
N CYS A 214 -19.03 18.35 7.28
CA CYS A 214 -18.55 19.57 7.95
C CYS A 214 -17.11 19.92 7.60
N ASN A 215 -16.34 19.02 6.96
CA ASN A 215 -14.90 19.13 6.67
C ASN A 215 -13.95 19.26 7.87
N HIS A 216 -14.42 18.92 9.07
CA HIS A 216 -13.60 18.95 10.30
C HIS A 216 -13.30 17.57 10.87
N THR A 217 -13.68 16.49 10.18
CA THR A 217 -13.40 15.11 10.63
C THR A 217 -11.92 14.81 10.64
N LYS A 218 -11.46 14.09 11.65
CA LYS A 218 -10.12 13.49 11.71
C LYS A 218 -10.10 12.05 11.17
N ASN A 219 -11.27 11.51 10.84
CA ASN A 219 -11.46 10.16 10.31
C ASN A 219 -12.06 10.20 8.90
N ALA A 220 -11.55 11.08 8.03
CA ALA A 220 -12.06 11.24 6.67
C ALA A 220 -12.09 9.88 5.92
N PRO A 221 -13.13 9.61 5.10
CA PRO A 221 -14.29 10.47 4.79
C PRO A 221 -15.43 10.38 5.82
N PHE A 222 -15.28 9.57 6.87
CA PHE A 222 -16.35 9.26 7.81
C PHE A 222 -16.56 10.36 8.84
N CYS A 223 -17.77 10.44 9.38
CA CYS A 223 -18.06 11.30 10.51
C CYS A 223 -17.42 10.74 11.79
N ASP A 224 -16.75 11.61 12.55
CA ASP A 224 -16.18 11.31 13.87
C ASP A 224 -16.78 12.17 15.00
N GLY A 225 -17.87 12.88 14.71
CA GLY A 225 -18.51 13.81 15.65
C GLY A 225 -17.84 15.17 15.78
N SER A 226 -16.77 15.49 15.03
CA SER A 226 -16.10 16.80 15.10
C SER A 226 -17.04 17.97 14.84
N HIS A 227 -18.12 17.77 14.07
CA HIS A 227 -19.16 18.77 13.83
C HIS A 227 -19.89 19.25 15.10
N LEU A 228 -19.92 18.45 16.16
CA LEU A 228 -20.57 18.81 17.43
C LEU A 228 -19.84 19.93 18.18
N LYS A 229 -18.58 20.20 17.82
CA LYS A 229 -17.75 21.26 18.41
C LYS A 229 -17.76 22.55 17.57
N LEU A 230 -18.47 22.56 16.45
CA LEU A 230 -18.56 23.69 15.54
C LEU A 230 -19.82 24.49 15.90
N VAL A 231 -19.62 25.73 16.34
CA VAL A 231 -20.69 26.64 16.77
C VAL A 231 -21.49 27.14 15.57
#